data_AF-A0A959VRU2-F1
#
_entry.id   AF-A0A959VRU2-F1
#
_cell.length_a   1.000
_cell.length_b   1.000
_cell.length_c   1.000
_cell.angle_alpha   90.00
_cell.angle_beta   90.00
_cell.angle_gamma   90.00
#
_symmetry.space_group_name_H-M   'P 1'
#
loop_
_entity.id
_entity.type
_entity.pdbx_description
1 polymer ?
#
loop_
_entity_poly.entity_id
_entity_poly.type
_entity_poly.pdbx_seq_one_letter_code
_entity_poly.pdbx_strand_id
1 'polypeptide(L)'
;MPGDDRISLNEAARRAGVSPATLTRWADEKVVPVRKGRWTPAAAAQARIVARMRERGHSLEELKEAGKEGKLSFGMAEDLFADPGDRIDVKAAADEIGLSVEVIERVMTVMGTPSDRELSLSARDIEALKRMGEVAEAGL
;
A
#
# COMPACT_ATOMS: atom_id res chain seq x y z
N MET A 1 1.83 -18.51 -10.51
CA MET A 1 0.93 -17.59 -11.23
C MET A 1 0.52 -16.51 -10.23
N PRO A 2 0.81 -15.22 -10.45
CA PRO A 2 0.55 -14.20 -9.44
C PRO A 2 -0.96 -13.90 -9.33
N GLY A 3 -1.51 -14.05 -8.13
CA GLY A 3 -2.69 -13.37 -7.58
C GLY A 3 -3.96 -13.24 -8.43
N ASP A 4 -4.62 -14.35 -8.78
CA ASP A 4 -5.98 -14.32 -9.35
C ASP A 4 -7.07 -14.24 -8.23
N ASP A 5 -6.71 -13.66 -7.07
CA ASP A 5 -7.63 -13.46 -5.95
C ASP A 5 -8.61 -12.35 -6.30
N ARG A 6 -9.75 -12.76 -6.86
CA ARG A 6 -10.85 -11.86 -7.16
C ARG A 6 -11.37 -11.22 -5.89
N ILE A 7 -11.46 -9.90 -5.90
CA ILE A 7 -12.15 -9.13 -4.86
C ILE A 7 -13.44 -8.53 -5.43
N SER A 8 -14.38 -8.21 -4.55
CA SER A 8 -15.61 -7.52 -4.96
C SER A 8 -15.31 -6.07 -5.34
N LEU A 9 -16.18 -5.45 -6.15
CA LEU A 9 -16.10 -4.01 -6.46
C LEU A 9 -16.12 -3.15 -5.18
N ASN A 10 -16.95 -3.52 -4.20
CA ASN A 10 -17.04 -2.80 -2.93
C ASN A 10 -15.74 -2.90 -2.13
N GLU A 11 -15.10 -4.06 -2.13
CA GLU A 11 -13.80 -4.24 -1.49
C GLU A 11 -12.70 -3.43 -2.21
N ALA A 12 -12.68 -3.48 -3.54
CA ALA A 12 -11.77 -2.66 -4.35
C ALA A 12 -11.96 -1.16 -4.08
N ALA A 13 -13.21 -0.70 -3.98
CA ALA A 13 -13.57 0.69 -3.70
C ALA A 13 -13.05 1.14 -2.32
N ARG A 14 -13.24 0.30 -1.31
CA ARG A 14 -12.74 0.54 0.05
C ARG A 14 -11.21 0.68 0.07
N ARG A 15 -10.49 -0.23 -0.60
CA ARG A 15 -9.03 -0.20 -0.71
C ARG A 15 -8.52 1.00 -1.50
N ALA A 16 -9.25 1.42 -2.53
CA ALA A 16 -8.91 2.56 -3.37
C ALA A 16 -9.25 3.92 -2.74
N GLY A 17 -10.09 3.94 -1.70
CA GLY A 17 -10.54 5.17 -1.04
C GLY A 17 -11.57 5.98 -1.87
N VAL A 18 -12.28 5.34 -2.80
CA VAL A 18 -13.28 6.00 -3.66
C VAL A 18 -14.59 5.23 -3.69
N SER A 19 -15.68 5.83 -4.20
CA SER A 19 -16.97 5.13 -4.29
C SER A 19 -16.96 4.01 -5.36
N PRO A 20 -17.76 2.94 -5.19
CA PRO A 20 -17.92 1.90 -6.22
C PRO A 20 -18.29 2.45 -7.59
N ALA A 21 -19.18 3.46 -7.64
CA ALA A 21 -19.57 4.13 -8.89
C ALA A 21 -18.38 4.84 -9.57
N THR A 22 -17.48 5.42 -8.78
CA THR A 22 -16.25 6.05 -9.32
C THR A 22 -15.32 5.00 -9.92
N LEU A 23 -15.14 3.86 -9.24
CA LEU A 23 -14.33 2.76 -9.77
C LEU A 23 -14.91 2.17 -11.05
N THR A 24 -16.24 1.98 -11.12
CA THR A 24 -16.91 1.52 -12.34
C THR A 24 -16.63 2.47 -13.49
N ARG A 25 -16.79 3.78 -13.26
CA ARG A 25 -16.50 4.79 -14.29
C ARG A 25 -15.04 4.75 -14.75
N TRP A 26 -14.09 4.63 -13.84
CA TRP A 26 -12.66 4.54 -14.20
C TRP A 26 -12.30 3.27 -14.96
N ALA A 27 -12.96 2.15 -14.66
CA ALA A 27 -12.81 0.92 -15.41
C ALA A 27 -13.37 1.06 -16.84
N ASP A 28 -14.55 1.66 -16.98
CA ASP A 28 -15.20 1.90 -18.27
C ASP A 28 -14.39 2.86 -19.15
N GLU A 29 -13.83 3.92 -18.54
CA GLU A 29 -12.96 4.90 -19.20
C GLU A 29 -11.54 4.35 -19.46
N LYS A 30 -11.24 3.13 -19.02
CA LYS A 30 -9.93 2.45 -19.13
C LYS A 30 -8.79 3.18 -18.42
N VAL A 31 -9.10 3.91 -17.36
CA VAL A 31 -8.12 4.53 -16.47
C VAL A 31 -7.47 3.46 -15.60
N VAL A 32 -8.26 2.48 -15.14
CA VAL A 32 -7.78 1.32 -14.39
C VAL A 32 -8.00 0.05 -15.24
N PRO A 33 -6.98 -0.81 -15.44
CA PRO A 33 -7.05 -1.98 -16.31
C PRO A 33 -7.79 -3.13 -15.63
N VAL A 34 -9.13 -3.13 -15.74
CA VAL A 34 -9.99 -4.21 -15.24
C VAL A 34 -10.36 -5.16 -16.37
N ARG A 35 -9.89 -6.41 -16.35
CA ARG A 35 -10.23 -7.40 -17.39
C ARG A 35 -11.56 -8.09 -17.08
N LYS A 36 -12.54 -7.96 -17.99
CA LYS A 36 -13.86 -8.62 -17.89
C LYS A 36 -14.57 -8.35 -16.56
N GLY A 37 -14.46 -7.12 -16.04
CA GLY A 37 -15.05 -6.74 -14.75
C GLY A 37 -14.44 -7.42 -13.53
N ARG A 38 -13.31 -8.14 -13.69
CA ARG A 38 -12.62 -8.80 -12.58
C ARG A 38 -11.73 -7.81 -11.84
N TRP A 39 -12.15 -7.46 -10.64
CA TRP A 39 -11.32 -6.70 -9.71
C TRP A 39 -10.35 -7.63 -8.98
N THR A 40 -9.12 -7.17 -8.88
CA THR A 40 -8.03 -7.82 -8.14
C THR A 40 -7.44 -6.82 -7.14
N PRO A 41 -6.72 -7.30 -6.10
CA PRO A 41 -5.98 -6.44 -5.20
C PRO A 41 -5.06 -5.45 -5.94
N ALA A 42 -4.35 -5.92 -6.97
CA ALA A 42 -3.49 -5.07 -7.80
C ALA A 42 -4.26 -3.96 -8.52
N ALA A 43 -5.44 -4.27 -9.09
CA ALA A 43 -6.29 -3.25 -9.73
C ALA A 43 -6.80 -2.21 -8.73
N ALA A 44 -7.10 -2.63 -7.49
CA ALA A 44 -7.49 -1.71 -6.41
C ALA A 44 -6.32 -0.83 -5.94
N ALA A 45 -5.11 -1.38 -5.86
CA ALA A 45 -3.91 -0.62 -5.52
C ALA A 45 -3.60 0.44 -6.59
N GLN A 46 -3.67 0.07 -7.87
CA GLN A 46 -3.54 1.02 -8.97
C GLN A 46 -4.61 2.12 -8.91
N ALA A 47 -5.86 1.77 -8.60
CA ALA A 47 -6.93 2.77 -8.43
C ALA A 47 -6.66 3.74 -7.26
N ARG A 48 -6.06 3.26 -6.16
CA ARG A 48 -5.64 4.11 -5.04
C ARG A 48 -4.59 5.15 -5.48
N ILE A 49 -3.63 4.76 -6.32
CA ILE A 49 -2.65 5.70 -6.87
C ILE A 49 -3.33 6.76 -7.74
N VAL A 50 -4.24 6.33 -8.63
CA VAL A 50 -5.02 7.26 -9.47
C VAL A 50 -5.76 8.26 -8.58
N ALA A 51 -6.42 7.80 -7.52
CA ALA A 51 -7.10 8.68 -6.57
C ALA A 51 -6.16 9.72 -5.94
N ARG A 52 -4.99 9.30 -5.43
CA ARG A 52 -3.97 10.20 -4.85
C ARG A 52 -3.43 11.21 -5.86
N MET A 53 -3.23 10.80 -7.11
CA MET A 53 -2.76 11.73 -8.16
C MET A 53 -3.83 12.77 -8.51
N ARG A 54 -5.10 12.38 -8.52
CA ARG A 54 -6.20 13.33 -8.71
C ARG A 54 -6.32 14.34 -7.58
N GLU A 55 -6.12 13.91 -6.33
CA GLU A 55 -6.06 14.81 -5.17
C GLU A 55 -4.93 15.85 -5.30
N ARG A 56 -3.86 15.51 -6.02
CA ARG A 56 -2.72 16.40 -6.32
C ARG A 56 -2.94 17.28 -7.56
N GLY A 57 -4.13 17.21 -8.18
CA GLY A 57 -4.51 18.08 -9.30
C GLY A 57 -4.30 17.47 -10.69
N HIS A 58 -3.88 16.21 -10.81
CA HIS A 58 -3.79 15.55 -12.13
C HIS A 58 -5.17 15.19 -12.68
N SER A 59 -5.37 15.42 -13.97
CA SER A 59 -6.59 15.02 -14.68
C SER A 59 -6.61 13.51 -14.95
N LEU A 60 -7.81 12.96 -15.14
CA LEU A 60 -7.97 11.53 -15.47
C LEU A 60 -7.35 11.19 -16.83
N GLU A 61 -7.45 12.09 -17.80
CA GLU A 61 -6.88 11.97 -19.14
C GLU A 61 -5.35 11.88 -19.10
N GLU A 62 -4.67 12.74 -18.33
CA GLU A 62 -3.22 12.67 -18.14
C GLU A 62 -2.79 11.33 -17.52
N LEU A 63 -3.54 10.85 -16.53
CA LEU A 63 -3.28 9.57 -15.88
C LEU A 63 -3.56 8.40 -16.81
N LYS A 64 -4.58 8.48 -17.66
CA LYS A 64 -4.88 7.45 -18.66
C LYS A 64 -3.78 7.34 -19.72
N GLU A 65 -3.27 8.45 -20.22
CA GLU A 65 -2.17 8.45 -21.19
C GLU A 65 -0.87 7.94 -20.58
N ALA A 66 -0.51 8.37 -19.36
CA ALA A 66 0.63 7.84 -18.64
C ALA A 66 0.51 6.31 -18.39
N GLY A 67 -0.72 5.81 -18.25
CA GLY A 67 -1.07 4.39 -18.14
C GLY A 67 -0.74 3.60 -19.39
N LYS A 68 -1.10 4.13 -20.56
CA LYS A 68 -0.88 3.50 -21.86
C LYS A 68 0.59 3.48 -22.25
N GLU A 69 1.34 4.52 -21.91
CA GLU A 69 2.76 4.65 -22.24
C GLU A 69 3.67 3.77 -21.34
N GLY A 70 3.09 3.02 -20.40
CA GLY A 70 3.86 2.25 -19.42
C GLY A 70 4.57 3.11 -18.38
N LYS A 71 4.38 4.44 -18.41
CA LYS A 71 4.91 5.39 -17.41
C LYS A 71 4.18 5.28 -16.05
N LEU A 72 3.01 4.62 -16.03
CA LEU A 72 2.29 4.21 -14.83
C LEU A 72 2.33 2.68 -14.59
N SER A 73 3.38 1.97 -15.05
CA SER A 73 3.59 0.53 -14.75
C SER A 73 3.92 0.24 -13.28
N PHE A 74 3.33 0.99 -12.36
CA PHE A 74 3.48 0.86 -10.92
C PHE A 74 2.86 -0.42 -10.37
N GLY A 75 1.88 -1.03 -11.06
CA GLY A 75 1.25 -2.27 -10.59
C GLY A 75 2.23 -3.44 -10.41
N MET A 76 3.33 -3.48 -11.18
CA MET A 76 4.35 -4.53 -11.04
C MET A 76 5.37 -4.23 -9.93
N ALA A 77 5.61 -2.94 -9.64
CA ALA A 77 6.42 -2.52 -8.50
C ALA A 77 5.62 -2.65 -7.19
N GLU A 78 4.32 -2.33 -7.19
CA GLU A 78 3.46 -2.49 -6.02
C GLU A 78 3.27 -3.96 -5.65
N ASP A 79 3.15 -4.91 -6.58
CA ASP A 79 3.16 -6.34 -6.19
C ASP A 79 4.51 -6.80 -5.58
N LEU A 80 5.63 -6.11 -5.91
CA LEU A 80 6.93 -6.37 -5.30
C LEU A 80 7.07 -5.75 -3.89
N PHE A 81 6.37 -4.65 -3.62
CA PHE A 81 6.44 -3.89 -2.36
C PHE A 81 5.20 -4.00 -1.47
N ALA A 82 4.10 -4.55 -1.97
CA ALA A 82 2.93 -4.86 -1.18
C ALA A 82 3.29 -6.03 -0.29
N ASP A 83 3.38 -5.77 1.01
CA ASP A 83 3.31 -6.83 2.00
C ASP A 83 1.82 -7.10 2.26
N PRO A 84 1.23 -8.18 1.74
CA PRO A 84 -0.18 -8.50 1.96
C PRO A 84 -0.44 -9.05 3.38
N GLY A 85 0.58 -9.09 4.24
CA GLY A 85 0.47 -9.55 5.62
C GLY A 85 -0.38 -8.65 6.51
N ASP A 86 -0.95 -9.26 7.55
CA ASP A 86 -1.70 -8.55 8.58
C ASP A 86 -0.84 -7.44 9.20
N ARG A 87 -1.39 -6.23 9.27
CA ARG A 87 -0.74 -5.11 9.95
C ARG A 87 -1.11 -5.16 11.43
N ILE A 88 -0.12 -5.07 12.31
CA ILE A 88 -0.35 -4.95 13.74
C ILE A 88 -0.11 -3.51 14.21
N ASP A 89 -0.86 -3.12 15.23
CA ASP A 89 -0.71 -1.82 15.89
C ASP A 89 0.67 -1.71 16.56
N VAL A 90 1.29 -0.52 16.49
CA VAL A 90 2.62 -0.27 17.03
C VAL A 90 2.73 -0.57 18.53
N LYS A 91 1.66 -0.43 19.32
CA LYS A 91 1.67 -0.77 20.75
C LYS A 91 1.76 -2.28 20.95
N ALA A 92 0.99 -3.05 20.19
CA ALA A 92 1.06 -4.50 20.25
C ALA A 92 2.46 -5.00 19.82
N ALA A 93 3.04 -4.38 18.80
CA ALA A 93 4.41 -4.68 18.37
C ALA A 93 5.46 -4.29 19.43
N ALA A 94 5.31 -3.14 20.08
CA ALA A 94 6.17 -2.69 21.17
C ALA A 94 6.20 -3.70 22.33
N ASP A 95 5.02 -4.17 22.74
CA ASP A 95 4.86 -5.17 23.80
C ASP A 95 5.52 -6.51 23.40
N GLU A 96 5.39 -6.93 22.14
CA GLU A 96 5.97 -8.19 21.65
C GLU A 96 7.50 -8.13 21.51
N ILE A 97 8.05 -6.99 21.09
CA ILE A 97 9.48 -6.82 20.80
C ILE A 97 10.25 -6.38 22.05
N GLY A 98 9.57 -5.89 23.09
CA GLY A 98 10.20 -5.33 24.28
C GLY A 98 10.82 -3.95 24.05
N LEU A 99 10.41 -3.25 22.99
CA LEU A 99 10.87 -1.89 22.67
C LEU A 99 9.75 -0.89 22.93
N SER A 100 10.10 0.29 23.46
CA SER A 100 9.10 1.36 23.60
C SER A 100 8.63 1.90 22.26
N VAL A 101 7.38 2.36 22.19
CA VAL A 101 6.79 2.98 20.99
C VAL A 101 7.64 4.17 20.51
N GLU A 102 8.15 5.01 21.42
CA GLU A 102 9.00 6.16 21.08
C GLU A 102 10.31 5.75 20.39
N VAL A 103 10.89 4.60 20.78
CA VAL A 103 12.10 4.06 20.14
C VAL A 103 11.77 3.58 18.73
N ILE A 104 10.65 2.86 18.57
CA ILE A 104 10.19 2.37 17.25
C ILE A 104 9.94 3.55 16.30
N GLU A 105 9.24 4.60 16.77
CA GLU A 105 8.97 5.81 15.99
C GLU A 105 10.26 6.53 15.55
N ARG A 106 11.23 6.64 16.47
CA ARG A 106 12.52 7.28 16.18
C ARG A 106 13.32 6.49 15.13
N VAL A 107 13.36 5.16 15.25
CA VAL A 107 14.02 4.29 14.28
C VAL A 107 13.37 4.41 12.91
N MET A 108 12.03 4.37 12.84
CA MET A 108 11.32 4.55 11.57
C MET A 108 11.59 5.92 10.94
N THR A 109 11.67 6.98 11.76
CA THR A 109 12.01 8.33 11.29
C THR A 109 13.43 8.38 10.70
N VAL A 110 14.41 7.79 11.39
CA VAL A 110 15.80 7.73 10.91
C VAL A 110 15.92 6.94 9.61
N MET A 111 15.16 5.85 9.47
CA MET A 111 15.14 5.04 8.25
C MET A 111 14.35 5.67 7.10
N GLY A 112 13.68 6.81 7.33
CA GLY A 112 12.86 7.47 6.31
C GLY A 112 11.58 6.73 5.95
N THR A 113 11.12 5.81 6.82
CA THR A 113 9.89 5.04 6.60
C THR A 113 8.68 5.94 6.87
N PRO A 114 7.76 6.12 5.90
CA PRO A 114 6.58 6.95 6.10
C PRO A 114 5.67 6.31 7.15
N SER A 115 5.51 7.01 8.28
CA SER A 115 4.53 6.70 9.31
C SER A 115 3.17 7.25 8.87
N ASP A 116 2.28 6.38 8.40
CA ASP A 116 0.88 6.76 8.19
C ASP A 116 0.25 7.19 9.54
N ARG A 117 -0.87 7.94 9.48
CA ARG A 117 -1.57 8.47 10.68
C ARG A 117 -1.98 7.39 11.70
N GLU A 118 -2.06 6.14 11.29
CA GLU A 118 -2.15 4.96 12.16
C GLU A 118 -0.85 4.16 11.99
N LEU A 119 0.02 4.25 12.99
CA LEU A 119 1.28 3.50 13.06
C LEU A 119 0.98 2.01 13.13
N SER A 120 0.93 1.39 11.96
CA SER A 120 0.67 -0.03 11.80
C SER A 120 1.85 -0.67 11.09
N LEU A 121 2.39 -1.73 11.67
CA LEU A 121 3.62 -2.40 11.24
C LEU A 121 3.29 -3.72 10.53
N SER A 122 4.01 -4.03 9.46
CA SER A 122 3.93 -5.34 8.81
C SER A 122 4.80 -6.38 9.54
N ALA A 123 4.60 -7.66 9.22
CA ALA A 123 5.45 -8.73 9.74
C ALA A 123 6.95 -8.52 9.42
N ARG A 124 7.26 -7.92 8.25
CA ARG A 124 8.64 -7.59 7.88
C ARG A 124 9.21 -6.46 8.71
N ASP A 125 8.40 -5.45 9.03
CA ASP A 125 8.83 -4.33 9.88
C ASP A 125 9.19 -4.84 11.28
N ILE A 126 8.39 -5.76 11.85
CA ILE A 126 8.65 -6.40 13.15
C ILE A 126 9.97 -7.17 13.13
N GLU A 127 10.19 -8.00 12.12
CA GLU A 127 11.41 -8.81 11.99
C GLU A 127 12.65 -7.91 11.86
N ALA A 128 12.56 -6.82 11.10
CA ALA A 128 13.63 -5.84 10.98
C ALA A 128 13.91 -5.14 12.33
N LEU A 129 12.86 -4.76 13.06
CA LEU A 129 12.97 -4.13 14.39
C LEU A 129 13.58 -5.08 15.43
N LYS A 130 13.19 -6.36 15.45
CA LYS A 130 13.77 -7.39 16.33
C LYS A 130 15.28 -7.52 16.11
N ARG A 131 15.72 -7.63 14.85
CA ARG A 131 17.15 -7.72 14.53
C ARG A 131 17.94 -6.47 14.90
N MET A 132 17.35 -5.29 14.73
CA MET A 132 17.99 -4.05 15.18
C MET A 132 18.09 -3.98 16.70
N GLY A 133 17.10 -4.48 17.44
CA GLY A 133 17.14 -4.61 18.90
C GLY A 133 18.28 -5.53 19.36
N GLU A 134 18.44 -6.68 18.72
CA GLU A 134 19.56 -7.61 19.00
C GLU A 134 20.92 -6.96 18.75
N VAL A 135 21.05 -6.18 17.67
CA VAL A 135 22.30 -5.44 17.36
C VAL A 135 22.56 -4.31 18.36
N ALA A 136 21.53 -3.63 18.85
CA ALA A 136 21.66 -2.61 19.89
C ALA A 136 22.08 -3.20 21.24
N GLU A 137 21.51 -4.35 21.63
CA GLU A 137 21.92 -5.08 22.84
C GLU A 137 23.34 -5.66 22.73
N ALA A 138 23.77 -6.02 21.51
CA ALA A 138 25.12 -6.53 21.25
C ALA A 138 26.24 -5.46 21.30
N GLY A 139 25.89 -4.19 21.58
CA GLY A 139 26.87 -3.17 21.97
C GLY A 139 27.38 -2.29 20.84
N LEU A 140 26.48 -1.49 20.27
CA LEU A 140 26.83 -0.09 20.01
C LEU A 140 27.03 0.66 21.35
#